data_AF-A0AA97CJN2-F1
#
_entry.id   AF-A0AA97CJN2-F1
#
_cell.length_a   1.000
_cell.length_b   1.000
_cell.length_c   1.000
_cell.angle_alpha   90.00
_cell.angle_beta   90.00
_cell.angle_gamma   90.00
#
_symmetry.space_group_name_H-M   'P 1'
#
loop_
_entity.id
_entity.type
_entity.pdbx_description
1 polymer ?
#
loop_
_entity_poly.entity_id
_entity_poly.type
_entity_poly.pdbx_seq_one_letter_code
_entity_poly.pdbx_strand_id
1 'polypeptide(L)'
;MGTFITTLAEYLWVLCIGSLLLSLVWSASKSARITILILTLSGLAQDRIAPLLMGISETSPELARLLWYPSWVICQTLTLGIIWVIHRKFVWAVEQITQFICLSILMHSVLQVARFTDRVHIWH
;
A
#
# COMPACT_ATOMS: atom_id res chain seq x y z
N MET A 1 20.21 6.35 8.05
CA MET A 1 18.75 6.13 8.21
C MET A 1 18.20 5.02 7.32
N GLY A 2 18.69 4.84 6.08
CA GLY A 2 18.18 3.81 5.16
C GLY A 2 18.33 2.36 5.64
N THR A 3 19.44 1.99 6.29
CA THR A 3 19.67 0.63 6.81
C THR A 3 18.78 0.27 7.99
N PHE A 4 18.56 1.21 8.92
CA PHE A 4 17.67 0.97 10.07
C PHE A 4 16.21 0.75 9.63
N ILE A 5 15.71 1.60 8.73
CA ILE A 5 14.31 1.50 8.26
C ILE A 5 14.10 0.22 7.45
N THR A 6 15.05 -0.18 6.62
CA THR A 6 14.96 -1.43 5.83
C THR A 6 14.99 -2.67 6.72
N THR A 7 15.91 -2.75 7.68
CA THR A 7 15.94 -3.87 8.64
C THR A 7 14.70 -3.91 9.52
N LEU A 8 14.19 -2.76 9.99
CA LEU A 8 12.94 -2.72 10.76
C LEU A 8 11.73 -3.16 9.92
N ALA A 9 11.66 -2.74 8.66
CA ALA A 9 10.58 -3.12 7.74
C ALA A 9 10.54 -4.65 7.53
N GLU A 10 11.70 -5.31 7.40
CA GLU A 10 11.76 -6.77 7.30
C GLU A 10 11.14 -7.46 8.52
N TYR A 11 11.46 -7.02 9.74
CA TYR A 11 10.85 -7.58 10.95
C TYR A 11 9.35 -7.31 11.04
N LEU A 12 8.89 -6.12 10.63
CA LEU A 12 7.47 -5.78 10.59
C LEU A 12 6.72 -6.66 9.58
N TRP A 13 7.32 -6.98 8.43
CA TRP A 13 6.72 -7.90 7.46
C TRP A 13 6.60 -9.32 8.00
N VAL A 14 7.64 -9.81 8.71
CA VAL A 14 7.58 -11.11 9.38
C VAL A 14 6.44 -11.14 10.40
N LEU A 15 6.23 -10.07 11.17
CA LEU A 15 5.10 -9.95 12.10
C LEU A 15 3.75 -9.89 11.38
N CYS A 16 3.64 -9.17 10.27
CA CYS A 16 2.42 -9.14 9.45
C CYS A 16 2.07 -10.53 8.89
N ILE A 17 3.05 -11.26 8.36
CA ILE A 17 2.85 -12.63 7.88
C ILE A 17 2.49 -13.56 9.05
N GLY A 18 3.19 -13.45 10.18
CA GLY A 18 2.91 -14.23 11.39
C GLY A 18 1.49 -14.01 11.91
N SER A 19 1.01 -12.77 11.94
CA SER A 19 -0.36 -12.45 12.35
C SER A 19 -1.42 -12.95 11.35
N LEU A 20 -1.13 -12.92 10.04
CA LEU A 20 -1.97 -13.56 9.03
C LEU A 20 -2.04 -15.08 9.21
N LEU A 21 -0.94 -15.75 9.53
CA LEU A 21 -0.94 -17.19 9.83
C LEU A 21 -1.69 -17.49 11.13
N LEU A 22 -1.49 -16.70 12.19
CA LEU A 22 -2.23 -16.82 13.44
C LEU A 22 -3.74 -16.64 13.23
N SER A 23 -4.12 -15.76 12.31
CA SER A 23 -5.52 -15.55 11.94
C SER A 23 -6.17 -16.82 11.35
N LEU A 24 -5.41 -17.80 10.86
CA LEU A 24 -5.94 -19.08 10.39
C LEU A 24 -6.52 -19.92 11.53
N VAL A 25 -5.92 -19.82 12.72
CA VAL A 25 -6.29 -20.58 13.92
C VAL A 25 -7.30 -19.82 14.77
N TRP A 26 -7.22 -18.48 14.80
CA TRP A 26 -8.18 -17.63 15.51
C TRP A 26 -9.44 -17.36 14.65
N SER A 27 -10.60 -17.08 15.26
CA SER A 27 -11.86 -16.78 14.54
C SER A 27 -11.89 -15.40 13.85
N ALA A 28 -10.83 -15.01 13.13
CA ALA A 28 -10.87 -13.83 12.27
C ALA A 28 -11.82 -14.05 11.08
N SER A 29 -12.52 -13.02 10.62
CA SER A 29 -13.42 -13.15 9.48
C SER A 29 -12.67 -13.34 8.16
N LYS A 30 -13.31 -14.00 7.19
CA LYS A 30 -12.73 -14.20 5.85
C LYS A 30 -12.49 -12.85 5.14
N SER A 31 -13.40 -11.89 5.31
CA SER A 31 -13.28 -10.52 4.77
C SER A 31 -12.04 -9.80 5.31
N ALA A 32 -11.86 -9.78 6.63
CA ALA A 32 -10.70 -9.10 7.23
C ALA A 32 -9.39 -9.77 6.83
N ARG A 33 -9.32 -11.11 6.88
CA ARG A 33 -8.13 -11.87 6.49
C ARG A 33 -7.67 -11.55 5.07
N ILE A 34 -8.60 -11.59 4.11
CA ILE A 34 -8.23 -11.36 2.72
C ILE A 34 -7.80 -9.92 2.47
N THR A 35 -8.41 -8.96 3.17
CA THR A 35 -8.11 -7.53 3.03
C THR A 35 -6.72 -7.25 3.56
N ILE A 36 -6.38 -7.79 4.73
CA ILE A 36 -5.06 -7.67 5.33
C ILE A 36 -4.01 -8.39 4.47
N LEU A 37 -4.33 -9.54 3.89
CA LEU A 37 -3.42 -10.25 2.98
C LEU A 37 -3.12 -9.39 1.73
N ILE A 38 -4.14 -8.84 1.08
CA ILE A 38 -3.96 -7.96 -0.09
C ILE A 38 -3.13 -6.72 0.29
N LEU A 39 -3.42 -6.12 1.44
CA LEU A 39 -2.67 -4.97 1.94
C LEU A 39 -1.19 -5.31 2.18
N THR A 40 -0.92 -6.48 2.76
CA THR A 40 0.44 -6.96 3.03
C THR A 40 1.21 -7.18 1.73
N LEU A 41 0.59 -7.84 0.74
CA LEU A 41 1.20 -8.05 -0.58
C LEU A 41 1.47 -6.72 -1.31
N SER A 42 0.53 -5.77 -1.21
CA SER A 42 0.70 -4.43 -1.77
C SER A 42 1.88 -3.70 -1.13
N GLY A 43 2.02 -3.76 0.19
CA GLY A 43 3.15 -3.15 0.89
C GLY A 43 4.49 -3.78 0.54
N LEU A 44 4.55 -5.12 0.40
CA LEU A 44 5.76 -5.81 -0.09
C LEU A 44 6.13 -5.38 -1.51
N ALA A 45 5.15 -5.16 -2.39
CA ALA A 45 5.41 -4.63 -3.72
C ALA A 45 5.92 -3.18 -3.67
N GLN A 46 5.36 -2.35 -2.80
CA GLN A 46 5.78 -0.96 -2.60
C GLN A 46 7.23 -0.86 -2.09
N ASP A 47 7.66 -1.78 -1.22
CA ASP A 47 9.06 -1.87 -0.76
C ASP A 47 10.04 -2.25 -1.86
N ARG A 48 9.58 -2.88 -2.95
CA ARG A 48 10.38 -3.13 -4.15
C ARG A 48 10.38 -1.95 -5.12
N ILE A 49 9.30 -1.18 -5.16
CA ILE A 49 9.16 -0.01 -6.02
C ILE A 49 9.97 1.17 -5.48
N ALA A 50 10.00 1.39 -4.16
CA ALA A 50 10.68 2.54 -3.56
C ALA A 50 12.17 2.63 -3.93
N PRO A 51 12.99 1.54 -3.82
CA PRO A 51 14.40 1.57 -4.21
C PRO A 51 14.61 1.84 -5.70
N LEU A 52 13.72 1.34 -6.57
CA LEU A 52 13.80 1.59 -8.01
C LEU A 52 13.60 3.08 -8.30
N LEU A 53 12.63 3.72 -7.65
CA LEU A 53 12.40 5.16 -7.78
C LEU A 53 13.56 5.99 -7.20
N MET A 54 14.17 5.53 -6.11
CA MET A 54 15.38 6.15 -5.56
C MET A 54 16.55 6.04 -6.54
N GLY A 55 16.76 4.91 -7.20
CA GLY A 55 17.78 4.76 -8.24
C GLY A 55 17.55 5.68 -9.45
N ILE A 56 16.29 5.88 -9.86
CA ILE A 56 15.95 6.88 -10.89
C ILE A 56 16.26 8.30 -10.38
N SER A 57 16.09 8.57 -9.08
CA SER A 57 16.37 9.91 -8.53
C SER A 57 17.85 10.30 -8.57
N GLU A 58 18.75 9.32 -8.53
CA GLU A 58 20.20 9.53 -8.64
C GLU A 58 20.62 9.93 -10.06
N THR A 59 19.90 9.45 -11.08
CA THR A 59 20.20 9.72 -12.50
C THR A 59 19.36 10.85 -13.09
N SER A 60 18.13 11.02 -12.63
CA SER A 60 17.16 11.99 -13.14
C SER A 60 16.17 12.40 -12.04
N PRO A 61 16.52 13.40 -11.20
CA PRO A 61 15.73 13.77 -10.03
C PRO A 61 14.36 14.35 -10.39
N GLU A 62 14.22 15.02 -11.53
CA GLU A 62 12.94 15.56 -12.01
C GLU A 62 11.97 14.44 -12.40
N LEU A 63 12.47 13.46 -13.18
CA LEU A 63 11.68 12.29 -13.58
C LEU A 63 11.25 11.47 -12.35
N ALA A 64 12.16 11.25 -11.40
CA ALA A 64 11.84 10.53 -10.18
C ALA A 64 10.70 11.20 -9.37
N ARG A 65 10.69 12.52 -9.29
CA ARG A 65 9.61 13.27 -8.61
C ARG A 65 8.26 13.13 -9.31
N LEU A 66 8.26 13.16 -10.65
CA LEU A 66 7.04 12.97 -11.45
C LEU A 66 6.49 11.56 -11.33
N LEU A 67 7.34 10.56 -11.13
CA LEU A 67 6.94 9.15 -11.01
C LEU A 67 6.60 8.75 -9.56
N TRP A 68 7.17 9.43 -8.56
CA TRP A 68 7.05 9.05 -7.16
C TRP A 68 5.59 8.99 -6.71
N TYR A 69 4.88 10.11 -6.72
CA TYR A 69 3.51 10.18 -6.21
C TYR A 69 2.51 9.36 -7.04
N PRO A 70 2.54 9.40 -8.39
CA PRO A 70 1.65 8.57 -9.20
C PRO A 70 1.85 7.07 -8.98
N SER A 71 3.07 6.59 -8.77
CA SER A 71 3.33 5.17 -8.50
C SER A 71 2.60 4.68 -7.24
N TRP A 72 2.57 5.50 -6.17
CA TRP A 72 1.85 5.19 -4.94
C TRP A 72 0.34 5.18 -5.17
N VAL A 73 -0.19 6.16 -5.90
CA VAL A 73 -1.63 6.24 -6.23
C VAL A 73 -2.06 5.04 -7.07
N ILE A 74 -1.25 4.62 -8.04
CA ILE A 74 -1.50 3.43 -8.87
C ILE A 74 -1.53 2.18 -7.99
N CYS A 75 -0.53 1.98 -7.13
CA CYS A 75 -0.49 0.82 -6.23
C CYS A 75 -1.72 0.78 -5.31
N GLN A 76 -2.10 1.91 -4.72
CA GLN A 76 -3.25 2.00 -3.81
C GLN A 76 -4.58 1.77 -4.54
N THR A 77 -4.71 2.31 -5.76
CA THR A 77 -5.88 2.08 -6.63
C THR A 77 -6.02 0.61 -7.00
N LEU A 78 -4.92 -0.05 -7.39
CA LEU A 78 -4.91 -1.47 -7.69
C LEU A 78 -5.27 -2.31 -6.45
N THR A 79 -4.77 -1.92 -5.28
CA THR A 79 -5.08 -2.58 -4.00
C THR A 79 -6.58 -2.53 -3.71
N LEU A 80 -7.19 -1.34 -3.80
CA LEU A 80 -8.64 -1.16 -3.63
C LEU A 80 -9.44 -1.95 -4.67
N GLY A 81 -8.99 -1.93 -5.93
CA GLY A 81 -9.62 -2.68 -7.03
C GLY A 81 -9.63 -4.19 -6.77
N ILE A 82 -8.50 -4.76 -6.31
CA ILE A 82 -8.42 -6.18 -5.97
C ILE A 82 -9.33 -6.52 -4.78
N ILE A 83 -9.31 -5.71 -3.72
CA ILE A 83 -10.21 -5.89 -2.57
C ILE A 83 -11.67 -5.92 -3.02
N TRP A 84 -12.06 -4.95 -3.86
CA TRP A 84 -13.42 -4.84 -4.38
C TRP A 84 -13.81 -6.05 -5.24
N VAL A 85 -12.96 -6.46 -6.20
CA VAL A 85 -13.23 -7.61 -7.07
C VAL A 85 -13.42 -8.88 -6.26
N ILE A 86 -12.57 -9.13 -5.26
CA ILE A 86 -12.66 -10.33 -4.41
C ILE A 86 -13.95 -10.30 -3.59
N HIS A 87 -14.27 -9.20 -2.92
CA HIS A 87 -15.50 -9.11 -2.11
C HIS A 87 -16.76 -9.28 -2.96
N ARG A 88 -16.79 -8.71 -4.18
CA ARG A 88 -17.89 -8.92 -5.14
C ARG A 88 -17.98 -10.36 -5.61
N LYS A 89 -16.85 -11.01 -5.90
CA LYS A 89 -16.81 -12.39 -6.40
C LYS A 89 -17.32 -13.40 -5.37
N PHE A 90 -16.99 -13.21 -4.09
CA PHE A 90 -17.36 -14.15 -3.02
C PHE A 90 -18.59 -13.73 -2.21
N VAL A 91 -19.21 -12.58 -2.55
CA VAL A 91 -20.40 -12.02 -1.87
C VAL A 91 -20.19 -11.95 -0.35
N TRP A 92 -19.00 -11.56 0.07
CA TRP A 92 -18.67 -11.45 1.49
C TRP A 92 -19.26 -10.16 2.07
N ALA A 93 -19.84 -10.28 3.26
CA ALA A 93 -20.21 -9.11 4.04
C ALA A 93 -18.95 -8.29 4.35
N VAL A 94 -18.96 -7.01 3.97
CA VAL A 94 -17.84 -6.11 4.20
C VAL A 94 -17.89 -5.64 5.65
N GLU A 95 -16.92 -6.07 6.45
CA GLU A 95 -16.84 -5.70 7.86
C GLU A 95 -16.35 -4.28 8.07
N GLN A 96 -16.65 -3.71 9.26
CA GLN A 96 -16.21 -2.36 9.64
C GLN A 96 -14.70 -2.18 9.51
N ILE A 97 -13.91 -3.20 9.87
CA ILE A 97 -12.44 -3.15 9.71
C ILE A 97 -12.01 -3.06 8.25
N THR A 98 -12.67 -3.80 7.36
CA THR A 98 -12.41 -3.75 5.91
C THR A 98 -12.78 -2.37 5.36
N GLN A 99 -13.92 -1.80 5.77
CA GLN A 99 -14.32 -0.44 5.38
C GLN A 99 -13.31 0.60 5.84
N PHE A 100 -12.85 0.50 7.10
CA PHE A 100 -11.86 1.40 7.67
C PHE A 100 -10.52 1.32 6.93
N ILE A 101 -10.05 0.11 6.59
CA ILE A 101 -8.83 -0.09 5.79
C ILE A 101 -8.99 0.56 4.41
N CYS A 102 -10.10 0.28 3.71
CA CYS A 102 -10.35 0.87 2.38
C CYS A 102 -10.41 2.40 2.42
N LEU A 103 -11.07 2.98 3.43
CA LEU A 103 -11.13 4.42 3.63
C LEU A 103 -9.72 5.00 3.89
N SER A 104 -8.92 4.32 4.70
CA SER A 104 -7.54 4.73 4.99
C SER A 104 -6.67 4.74 3.74
N ILE A 105 -6.79 3.71 2.88
CA ILE A 105 -6.09 3.66 1.59
C ILE A 105 -6.56 4.80 0.68
N LEU A 106 -7.86 5.07 0.61
CA LEU A 106 -8.40 6.17 -0.18
C LEU A 106 -7.87 7.54 0.29
N MET A 107 -7.89 7.79 1.60
CA MET A 107 -7.34 9.03 2.17
C MET A 107 -5.85 9.16 1.89
N HIS A 108 -5.11 8.05 1.92
CA HIS A 108 -3.70 8.06 1.54
C HIS A 108 -3.51 8.40 0.06
N SER A 109 -4.35 7.88 -0.85
CA SER A 109 -4.31 8.24 -2.27
C SER A 109 -4.55 9.73 -2.47
N VAL A 110 -5.56 10.30 -1.79
CA VAL A 110 -5.86 11.74 -1.83
C VAL A 110 -4.66 12.56 -1.36
N LEU A 111 -4.01 12.15 -0.27
CA LEU A 111 -2.80 12.82 0.22
C LEU A 111 -1.65 12.77 -0.80
N GLN A 112 -1.45 11.65 -1.49
CA GLN A 112 -0.41 11.54 -2.51
C GLN A 112 -0.72 12.41 -3.75
N VAL A 113 -1.99 12.50 -4.16
CA VAL A 113 -2.43 13.42 -5.22
C VAL A 113 -2.21 14.87 -4.80
N ALA A 114 -2.59 15.26 -3.59
CA ALA A 114 -2.36 16.62 -3.10
C ALA A 114 -0.88 16.99 -3.09
N ARG A 115 0.00 16.07 -2.64
CA ARG A 115 1.45 16.25 -2.69
C ARG A 115 1.98 16.36 -4.11
N PHE A 116 1.44 15.59 -5.06
CA PHE A 116 1.81 15.71 -6.46
C PHE A 116 1.45 17.08 -7.01
N THR A 117 0.22 17.55 -6.78
CA THR A 117 -0.25 18.86 -7.25
C THR A 117 0.59 19.99 -6.66
N ASP A 118 0.85 19.98 -5.35
CA ASP A 118 1.73 20.96 -4.70
C ASP A 118 3.12 21.01 -5.35
N ARG A 119 3.69 19.83 -5.61
CA ARG A 119 5.02 19.70 -6.23
C ARG A 119 5.06 20.14 -7.69
N VAL A 120 3.98 19.98 -8.46
CA VAL A 120 3.91 20.44 -9.85
C VAL A 120 3.61 21.94 -9.91
N HIS A 121 2.79 22.46 -9.00
CA HIS A 121 2.42 23.88 -8.99
C HIS A 121 3.59 24.80 -8.63
N ILE A 122 4.52 24.37 -7.75
CA ILE A 122 5.75 25.12 -7.41
C ILE A 122 6.67 25.37 -8.64
N TRP A 123 6.47 24.67 -9.75
CA TRP A 123 7.27 24.81 -10.98
C TRP A 123 6.65 25.69 -12.07
N HIS A 124 5.42 26.19 -11.86
CA HIS A 124 4.78 27.19 -12.72
C HIS A 124 4.84 28.57 -12.07
#